data_AF-G5LXY8-F1
#
_entry.id   AF-G5LXY8-F1
#
_cell.length_a   1.000
_cell.length_b   1.000
_cell.length_c   1.000
_cell.angle_alpha   90.00
_cell.angle_beta   90.00
_cell.angle_gamma   90.00
#
_symmetry.space_group_name_H-M   'P 1'
#
loop_
_entity.id
_entity.type
_entity.pdbx_description
1 polymer ?
#
loop_
_entity_poly.entity_id
_entity_poly.type
_entity_poly.pdbx_seq_one_letter_code
_entity_poly.pdbx_strand_id
1 'polypeptide(L)'
;MRSVDAEVISPDKTPDLPNFAETFARQSSWEWNFGQAPAFSHLLDERFTWGGVELHFDVEKGVITRAQVFTDSLNPAPLEALGERLQGCQYRVDVLERACESLIAEFPAQKGELRELAAWMAQAVR
;
A
#
# COMPACT_ATOMS: atom_id res chain seq x y z
N MET A 1 -14.88 0.66 -49.15
CA MET A 1 -15.00 0.39 -47.71
C MET A 1 -13.79 -0.46 -47.32
N ARG A 2 -12.76 0.12 -46.67
CA ARG A 2 -11.60 -0.65 -46.20
C ARG A 2 -12.01 -1.37 -44.92
N SER A 3 -12.07 -2.70 -44.96
CA SER A 3 -12.19 -3.52 -43.75
C SER A 3 -10.82 -3.52 -43.08
N VAL A 4 -10.78 -3.22 -41.77
CA VAL A 4 -9.59 -3.37 -40.94
C VAL A 4 -9.92 -4.46 -39.94
N ASP A 5 -9.20 -5.58 -40.04
CA ASP A 5 -9.31 -6.65 -39.06
C ASP A 5 -8.64 -6.20 -37.76
N ALA A 6 -9.33 -6.38 -36.64
CA ALA A 6 -8.83 -6.00 -35.32
C ALA A 6 -7.69 -6.94 -34.91
N GLU A 7 -6.47 -6.42 -34.80
CA GLU A 7 -5.37 -7.17 -34.21
C GLU A 7 -5.48 -7.18 -32.68
N VAL A 8 -5.55 -8.38 -32.13
CA VAL A 8 -5.57 -8.61 -30.68
C VAL A 8 -4.13 -8.52 -30.16
N ILE A 9 -3.83 -7.47 -29.41
CA ILE A 9 -2.55 -7.30 -28.72
C ILE A 9 -2.62 -8.06 -27.39
N SER A 10 -1.61 -8.89 -27.12
CA SER A 10 -1.50 -9.69 -25.88
C SER A 10 -0.04 -9.81 -25.48
N PRO A 11 0.29 -10.11 -24.21
CA PRO A 11 1.69 -10.31 -23.78
C PRO A 11 2.44 -11.37 -24.60
N ASP A 12 1.72 -12.36 -25.15
CA ASP A 12 2.27 -13.39 -26.06
C ASP A 12 2.25 -13.01 -27.55
N LYS A 13 1.74 -11.82 -27.91
CA LYS A 13 1.70 -11.26 -29.27
C LYS A 13 2.03 -9.76 -29.23
N THR A 14 3.33 -9.47 -29.22
CA THR A 14 3.84 -8.10 -29.29
C THR A 14 3.76 -7.58 -30.73
N PRO A 15 3.09 -6.44 -31.00
CA PRO A 15 3.10 -5.82 -32.32
C PRO A 15 4.51 -5.33 -32.68
N ASP A 16 4.86 -5.41 -33.97
CA ASP A 16 6.13 -4.91 -34.49
C ASP A 16 6.10 -3.38 -34.61
N LEU A 17 6.16 -2.72 -33.45
CA LEU A 17 6.17 -1.27 -33.32
C LEU A 17 7.50 -0.83 -32.67
N PRO A 18 8.15 0.22 -33.21
CA PRO A 18 9.35 0.76 -32.58
C PRO A 18 9.03 1.22 -31.15
N ASN A 19 9.90 0.86 -30.21
CA ASN A 19 9.80 1.18 -28.78
C ASN A 19 8.61 0.54 -28.04
N PHE A 20 7.98 -0.50 -28.60
CA PHE A 20 6.85 -1.19 -27.96
C PHE A 20 7.22 -1.78 -26.60
N ALA A 21 8.32 -2.51 -26.50
CA ALA A 21 8.73 -3.15 -25.25
C ALA A 21 8.97 -2.13 -24.11
N GLU A 22 9.62 -1.00 -24.42
CA GLU A 22 9.86 0.08 -23.44
C GLU A 22 8.56 0.78 -23.04
N THR A 23 7.68 1.05 -24.01
CA THR A 23 6.38 1.67 -23.76
C THR A 23 5.46 0.76 -22.95
N PHE A 24 5.45 -0.54 -23.26
CA PHE A 24 4.68 -1.56 -22.55
C PHE A 24 5.18 -1.75 -21.12
N ALA A 25 6.51 -1.80 -20.91
CA ALA A 25 7.08 -1.86 -19.57
C ALA A 25 6.75 -0.62 -18.74
N ARG A 26 6.79 0.58 -19.34
CA ARG A 26 6.37 1.82 -18.66
C ARG A 26 4.88 1.84 -18.37
N GLN A 27 4.02 1.48 -19.32
CA GLN A 27 2.56 1.46 -19.10
C GLN A 27 2.11 0.38 -18.11
N SER A 28 2.84 -0.74 -18.06
CA SER A 28 2.62 -1.80 -17.08
C SER A 28 3.28 -1.49 -15.73
N SER A 29 4.07 -0.42 -15.62
CA SER A 29 4.72 -0.06 -14.37
C SER A 29 3.71 0.51 -13.38
N TRP A 30 3.95 0.23 -12.11
CA TRP A 30 3.12 0.76 -11.03
C TRP A 30 3.16 2.29 -10.97
N GLU A 31 4.31 2.90 -11.24
CA GLU A 31 4.47 4.36 -11.32
C GLU A 31 3.63 5.02 -12.42
N TRP A 32 3.32 4.32 -13.52
CA TRP A 32 2.42 4.85 -14.53
C TRP A 32 0.94 4.67 -14.15
N ASN A 33 0.58 3.49 -13.62
CA ASN A 33 -0.80 3.18 -13.26
C ASN A 33 -1.28 3.92 -11.99
N PHE A 34 -0.37 4.19 -11.04
CA PHE A 34 -0.68 4.78 -9.74
C PHE A 34 0.20 5.98 -9.34
N GLY A 35 1.32 6.24 -10.03
CA GLY A 35 2.15 7.43 -9.77
C GLY A 35 1.53 8.75 -10.26
N GLN A 36 0.41 8.67 -10.98
CA GLN A 36 -0.48 9.82 -11.30
C GLN A 36 -1.73 9.87 -10.40
N ALA A 37 -1.84 9.00 -9.39
CA ALA A 37 -2.94 9.07 -8.44
C ALA A 37 -2.93 10.47 -7.79
N PRO A 38 -4.06 11.21 -7.84
CA PRO A 38 -4.18 12.48 -7.13
C PRO A 38 -3.83 12.30 -5.66
N ALA A 39 -3.32 13.35 -5.04
CA ALA A 39 -3.13 13.35 -3.60
C ALA A 39 -4.47 13.03 -2.89
N PHE A 40 -4.44 12.14 -1.92
CA PHE A 40 -5.61 11.80 -1.11
C PHE A 40 -5.21 11.57 0.34
N SER A 41 -6.17 11.74 1.24
CA SER A 41 -6.03 11.32 2.63
C SER A 41 -6.92 10.10 2.89
N HIS A 42 -6.44 9.16 3.70
CA HIS A 42 -7.19 7.98 4.11
C HIS A 42 -7.16 7.86 5.63
N LEU A 43 -8.35 7.89 6.24
CA LEU A 43 -8.57 7.63 7.65
C LEU A 43 -9.09 6.20 7.81
N LEU A 44 -8.41 5.41 8.63
CA LEU A 44 -8.75 4.03 8.95
C LEU A 44 -8.95 3.93 10.46
N ASP A 45 -10.04 3.35 10.92
CA ASP A 45 -10.29 3.11 12.34
C ASP A 45 -10.77 1.68 12.59
N GLU A 46 -10.33 1.11 13.72
CA GLU A 46 -10.78 -0.22 14.15
C GLU A 46 -10.72 -0.36 15.67
N ARG A 47 -11.68 -1.12 16.21
CA ARG A 47 -11.76 -1.39 17.65
C ARG A 47 -11.38 -2.83 17.94
N PHE A 48 -10.17 -3.03 18.44
CA PHE A 48 -9.70 -4.32 18.93
C PHE A 48 -10.05 -4.53 20.41
N THR A 49 -9.91 -5.76 20.87
CA THR A 49 -10.11 -6.11 22.29
C THR A 49 -9.10 -5.45 23.22
N TRP A 50 -7.92 -5.08 22.69
CA TRP A 50 -6.81 -4.47 23.41
C TRP A 50 -6.73 -2.94 23.24
N GLY A 51 -7.62 -2.33 22.44
CA GLY A 51 -7.65 -0.89 22.21
C GLY A 51 -8.22 -0.54 20.84
N GLY A 52 -8.57 0.73 20.66
CA GLY A 52 -8.84 1.33 19.35
C GLY A 52 -7.55 1.78 18.68
N VAL A 53 -7.50 1.66 17.36
CA VAL A 53 -6.42 2.21 16.53
C VAL A 53 -7.05 3.03 15.41
N GLU A 54 -6.56 4.26 15.26
CA GLU A 54 -6.93 5.16 14.18
C GLU A 54 -5.65 5.58 13.43
N LEU A 55 -5.63 5.36 12.12
CA LEU A 55 -4.51 5.66 11.23
C LEU A 55 -4.92 6.75 10.24
N HIS A 56 -4.13 7.81 10.14
CA HIS A 56 -4.33 8.88 9.16
C HIS A 56 -3.16 8.88 8.20
N PHE A 57 -3.44 8.62 6.92
CA PHE A 57 -2.46 8.70 5.86
C PHE A 57 -2.75 9.89 4.95
N ASP A 58 -1.72 10.69 4.66
CA ASP A 58 -1.70 11.53 3.48
C ASP A 58 -0.85 10.82 2.43
N VAL A 59 -1.38 10.64 1.22
CA VAL A 59 -0.75 9.87 0.15
C VAL A 59 -0.61 10.76 -1.09
N GLU A 60 0.60 10.87 -1.61
CA GLU A 60 0.89 11.58 -2.85
C GLU A 60 1.68 10.68 -3.80
N LYS A 61 1.22 10.54 -5.05
CA LYS A 61 1.85 9.65 -6.05
C LYS A 61 2.05 8.22 -5.54
N GLY A 62 1.10 7.75 -4.72
CA GLY A 62 1.14 6.42 -4.10
C GLY A 62 2.16 6.25 -2.97
N VAL A 63 2.77 7.33 -2.47
CA VAL A 63 3.67 7.32 -1.31
C VAL A 63 2.97 7.98 -0.12
N ILE A 64 3.06 7.35 1.05
CA ILE A 64 2.55 7.90 2.30
C ILE A 64 3.46 9.06 2.72
N THR A 65 3.03 10.30 2.51
CA THR A 65 3.81 11.50 2.87
C THR A 65 3.69 11.84 4.35
N ARG A 66 2.58 11.45 4.99
CA ARG A 66 2.34 11.56 6.43
C ARG A 66 1.58 10.34 6.93
N ALA A 67 2.00 9.80 8.08
CA ALA A 67 1.30 8.75 8.81
C ALA A 67 1.18 9.16 10.28
N GLN A 68 -0.06 9.26 10.78
CA GLN A 68 -0.31 9.48 12.20
C GLN A 68 -1.11 8.32 12.77
N VAL A 69 -0.80 7.97 14.02
CA VAL A 69 -1.46 6.89 14.73
C VAL A 69 -2.01 7.45 16.03
N PHE A 70 -3.30 7.21 16.26
CA PHE A 70 -3.97 7.53 17.52
C PHE A 70 -4.50 6.23 18.12
N THR A 71 -4.33 6.05 19.43
CA THR A 71 -4.73 4.83 20.11
C THR A 71 -4.99 5.06 21.59
N ASP A 72 -5.92 4.30 22.15
CA ASP A 72 -6.12 4.15 23.60
C ASP A 72 -5.54 2.82 24.13
N SER A 73 -4.75 2.10 23.33
CA SER A 73 -4.03 0.90 23.74
C SER A 73 -3.12 1.19 24.93
N LEU A 74 -3.05 0.23 25.85
CA LEU A 74 -2.11 0.28 26.98
C LEU A 74 -0.65 0.09 26.55
N ASN A 75 -0.41 -0.35 25.31
CA ASN A 75 0.92 -0.56 24.73
C ASN A 75 1.08 0.30 23.44
N PRO A 76 1.20 1.63 23.53
CA PRO A 76 1.23 2.50 22.34
C PRO A 76 2.55 2.45 21.56
N ALA A 77 3.67 2.09 22.20
CA ALA A 77 5.01 2.12 21.61
C ALA A 77 5.13 1.43 20.23
N PRO A 78 4.65 0.20 20.00
CA PRO A 78 4.74 -0.41 18.68
C PRO A 78 3.85 0.27 17.62
N LEU A 79 2.75 0.93 18.03
CA LEU A 79 1.83 1.64 17.15
C LEU A 79 2.40 3.01 16.75
N GLU A 80 3.06 3.71 17.68
CA GLU A 80 3.83 4.92 17.38
C GLU A 80 4.97 4.61 16.39
N ALA A 81 5.73 3.54 16.64
CA ALA A 81 6.79 3.08 15.74
C ALA A 81 6.28 2.69 14.34
N LEU A 82 5.05 2.17 14.24
CA LEU A 82 4.40 1.92 12.95
C LEU A 82 4.20 3.22 12.17
N GLY A 83 3.66 4.26 12.81
CA GLY A 83 3.44 5.56 12.19
C GLY A 83 4.72 6.13 11.57
N GLU A 84 5.81 6.14 12.34
CA GLU A 84 7.12 6.60 11.88
C GLU A 84 7.65 5.78 10.69
N ARG A 85 7.52 4.45 10.76
CA ARG A 85 8.04 3.54 9.73
C ARG A 85 7.26 3.63 8.41
N LEU A 86 5.98 3.94 8.46
CA LEU A 86 5.14 4.04 7.28
C LEU A 86 5.31 5.35 6.52
N GLN A 87 5.83 6.41 7.16
CA GLN A 87 6.13 7.66 6.46
C GLN A 87 7.22 7.42 5.40
N GLY A 88 6.93 7.82 4.16
CA GLY A 88 7.79 7.61 2.99
C GLY A 88 7.64 6.23 2.34
N CYS A 89 6.86 5.31 2.91
CA CYS A 89 6.59 4.02 2.29
C CYS A 89 5.57 4.12 1.15
N GLN A 90 5.63 3.17 0.20
CA GLN A 90 4.56 3.04 -0.79
C GLN A 90 3.26 2.60 -0.10
N TYR A 91 2.16 3.25 -0.46
CA TYR A 91 0.82 2.90 -0.02
C TYR A 91 0.33 1.63 -0.74
N ARG A 92 0.86 0.49 -0.29
CA ARG A 92 0.61 -0.84 -0.84
C ARG A 92 0.53 -1.89 0.27
N VAL A 93 -0.38 -2.84 0.11
CA VAL A 93 -0.60 -3.94 1.07
C VAL A 93 0.70 -4.68 1.39
N ASP A 94 1.49 -5.05 0.37
CA ASP A 94 2.72 -5.83 0.59
C ASP A 94 3.82 -5.05 1.35
N VAL A 95 3.81 -3.72 1.27
CA VAL A 95 4.75 -2.86 2.01
C VAL A 95 4.29 -2.67 3.45
N LEU A 96 3.00 -2.45 3.65
CA LEU A 96 2.38 -2.34 4.97
C LEU A 96 2.55 -3.64 5.78
N GLU A 97 2.34 -4.79 5.15
CA GLU A 97 2.54 -6.11 5.78
C GLU A 97 3.99 -6.30 6.26
N ARG A 98 4.98 -5.96 5.42
CA ARG A 98 6.41 -6.04 5.82
C ARG A 98 6.75 -5.10 6.97
N ALA A 99 6.17 -3.90 7.01
CA ALA A 99 6.36 -2.97 8.13
C ALA A 99 5.84 -3.56 9.44
N CYS A 100 4.66 -4.20 9.41
CA CYS A 100 4.10 -4.92 10.55
C CYS A 100 4.94 -6.13 10.95
N GLU A 101 5.44 -6.93 10.00
CA GLU A 101 6.33 -8.07 10.29
C GLU A 101 7.60 -7.63 11.02
N SER A 102 8.22 -6.54 10.56
CA SER A 102 9.38 -5.96 11.23
C SER A 102 9.06 -5.47 12.64
N LEU A 103 7.85 -4.94 12.90
CA LEU A 103 7.42 -4.58 14.25
C LEU A 103 7.21 -5.81 15.13
N ILE A 104 6.61 -6.88 14.60
CA ILE A 104 6.41 -8.12 15.35
C ILE A 104 7.74 -8.71 15.83
N ALA A 105 8.80 -8.59 15.03
CA ALA A 105 10.14 -9.02 15.42
C ALA A 105 10.75 -8.15 16.53
N GLU A 106 10.48 -6.84 16.50
CA GLU A 106 11.00 -5.85 17.44
C GLU A 106 10.23 -5.83 18.78
N PHE A 107 8.92 -6.08 18.73
CA PHE A 107 8.00 -6.07 19.86
C PHE A 107 7.35 -7.45 20.06
N PRO A 108 8.12 -8.49 20.43
CA PRO A 108 7.62 -9.86 20.52
C PRO A 108 6.56 -10.05 21.60
N ALA A 109 6.52 -9.18 22.62
CA ALA A 109 5.51 -9.21 23.68
C ALA A 109 4.10 -8.85 23.16
N GLN A 110 4.00 -7.98 22.14
CA GLN A 110 2.74 -7.54 21.52
C GLN A 110 2.43 -8.29 20.22
N LYS A 111 3.09 -9.42 19.96
CA LYS A 111 2.97 -10.19 18.71
C LYS A 111 1.53 -10.58 18.35
N GLY A 112 0.68 -10.84 19.33
CA GLY A 112 -0.75 -11.14 19.09
C GLY A 112 -1.48 -9.93 18.49
N GLU A 113 -1.41 -8.81 19.21
CA GLU A 113 -2.01 -7.52 18.84
C GLU A 113 -1.54 -7.06 17.45
N LEU A 114 -0.23 -7.12 17.20
CA LEU A 114 0.36 -6.70 15.93
C LEU A 114 -0.02 -7.58 14.74
N ARG A 115 -0.36 -8.86 14.96
CA ARG A 115 -0.87 -9.73 13.90
C ARG A 115 -2.31 -9.41 13.54
N GLU A 116 -3.14 -9.11 14.53
CA GLU A 116 -4.51 -8.64 14.29
C GLU A 116 -4.50 -7.32 13.52
N LEU A 117 -3.66 -6.38 13.95
CA LEU A 117 -3.45 -5.10 13.28
C LEU A 117 -3.02 -5.29 11.82
N ALA A 118 -2.02 -6.15 11.56
CA ALA A 118 -1.53 -6.42 10.21
C ALA A 118 -2.63 -7.00 9.30
N ALA A 119 -3.39 -7.97 9.82
CA ALA A 119 -4.48 -8.61 9.09
C ALA A 119 -5.62 -7.63 8.76
N TRP A 120 -5.94 -6.73 9.69
CA TRP A 120 -6.91 -5.67 9.48
C TRP A 120 -6.42 -4.65 8.44
N MET A 121 -5.21 -4.10 8.60
CA MET A 121 -4.62 -3.15 7.66
C MET A 121 -4.58 -3.69 6.23
N ALA A 122 -4.22 -4.96 6.05
CA ALA A 122 -4.16 -5.59 4.73
C ALA A 122 -5.53 -5.75 4.05
N GLN A 123 -6.62 -5.73 4.82
CA GLN A 123 -7.99 -5.73 4.29
C GLN A 123 -8.48 -4.31 4.03
N ALA A 124 -8.15 -3.37 4.91
CA ALA A 124 -8.65 -2.01 4.84
C ALA A 124 -7.99 -1.16 3.74
N VAL A 125 -6.83 -1.59 3.23
CA VAL A 125 -6.09 -0.92 2.13
C VAL A 125 -6.32 -1.59 0.76
N ARG A 126 -7.17 -2.63 0.67
CA ARG A 126 -7.50 -3.30 -0.61
C ARG A 126 -8.55 -2.60 -1.43
#